data_AF-A0A089NSZ6-F1
#
_entry.id   AF-A0A089NSZ6-F1
#
_cell.length_a   1.000
_cell.length_b   1.000
_cell.length_c   1.000
_cell.angle_alpha   90.00
_cell.angle_beta   90.00
_cell.angle_gamma   90.00
#
_symmetry.space_group_name_H-M   'P 1'
#
loop_
_entity.id
_entity.type
_entity.pdbx_description
1 polymer ?
#
loop_
_entity_poly.entity_id
_entity_poly.type
_entity_poly.pdbx_seq_one_letter_code
_entity_poly.pdbx_strand_id
1 'polypeptide(L)'
;MADDVNGLSDKALSIFAFAAYHRLVSGEKVTAVVRRDGAGHEADPEGVKELEGRGLVTAGETDIDLGETAQAAVETMVAALRREVGR
;
A
#
# COMPACT_ATOMS: atom_id res chain seq x y z
N MET A 1 -10.96 9.68 8.80
CA MET A 1 -9.60 9.69 8.24
C MET A 1 -8.74 8.57 8.80
N ALA A 2 -8.64 8.38 10.13
CA ALA A 2 -7.92 7.23 10.69
C ALA A 2 -8.69 5.89 10.57
N ASP A 3 -10.03 5.94 10.51
CA ASP A 3 -10.86 4.72 10.52
C ASP A 3 -10.80 3.90 9.23
N ASP A 4 -10.44 4.51 8.10
CA ASP A 4 -10.49 3.84 6.78
C ASP A 4 -9.38 2.77 6.65
N VAL A 5 -8.25 2.97 7.34
CA VAL A 5 -7.09 2.07 7.34
C VAL A 5 -6.99 1.20 8.59
N ASN A 6 -7.85 1.42 9.58
CA ASN A 6 -7.92 0.57 10.76
C ASN A 6 -8.59 -0.78 10.41
N GLY A 7 -8.05 -1.86 10.98
CA GLY A 7 -8.61 -3.21 10.79
C GLY A 7 -8.52 -3.72 9.35
N LEU A 8 -7.52 -3.30 8.59
CA LEU A 8 -7.19 -3.94 7.31
C LEU A 8 -6.72 -5.38 7.56
N SER A 9 -7.07 -6.29 6.64
CA SER A 9 -6.53 -7.65 6.67
C SER A 9 -5.02 -7.67 6.37
N ASP A 10 -4.33 -8.75 6.74
CA ASP A 10 -2.92 -8.94 6.39
C ASP A 10 -2.68 -8.91 4.86
N LYS A 11 -3.68 -9.35 4.08
CA LYS A 11 -3.65 -9.30 2.61
C LYS A 11 -3.63 -7.86 2.11
N ALA A 12 -4.51 -7.01 2.64
CA ALA A 12 -4.49 -5.58 2.36
C ALA A 12 -3.20 -4.90 2.88
N LEU A 13 -2.76 -5.25 4.09
CA LEU A 13 -1.52 -4.72 4.68
C LEU A 13 -0.26 -5.09 3.88
N SER A 14 -0.23 -6.26 3.24
CA SER A 14 0.90 -6.68 2.39
C SER A 14 1.13 -5.71 1.22
N ILE A 15 0.07 -5.12 0.67
CA ILE A 15 0.14 -4.13 -0.41
C ILE A 15 0.73 -2.82 0.12
N PHE A 16 0.32 -2.38 1.32
CA PHE A 16 0.91 -1.23 1.99
C PHE A 16 2.39 -1.46 2.35
N ALA A 17 2.74 -2.66 2.80
CA ALA A 17 4.12 -3.03 3.11
C ALA A 17 5.00 -2.97 1.85
N PHE A 18 4.48 -3.41 0.70
CA PHE A 18 5.16 -3.29 -0.59
C PHE A 18 5.34 -1.82 -1.00
N ALA A 19 4.32 -0.98 -0.85
CA ALA A 19 4.44 0.46 -1.08
C ALA A 19 5.48 1.12 -0.14
N ALA A 20 5.47 0.76 1.15
CA ALA A 20 6.43 1.27 2.13
C ALA A 20 7.88 0.85 1.80
N TYR A 21 8.08 -0.38 1.33
CA TYR A 21 9.37 -0.83 0.80
C TYR A 21 9.85 0.07 -0.34
N HIS A 22 9.02 0.31 -1.36
CA HIS A 22 9.38 1.19 -2.47
C HIS A 22 9.66 2.61 -2.04
N ARG A 23 8.88 3.14 -1.10
CA ARG A 23 9.08 4.46 -0.50
C ARG A 23 10.43 4.58 0.24
N LEU A 24 10.85 3.53 0.93
CA LEU A 24 12.13 3.45 1.64
C LEU A 24 13.32 3.35 0.68
N VAL A 25 13.18 2.58 -0.40
CA VAL A 25 14.25 2.38 -1.40
C VAL A 25 14.42 3.60 -2.30
N SER A 26 13.33 4.14 -2.85
CA SER A 26 13.38 5.26 -3.80
C SER A 26 13.57 6.62 -3.11
N GLY A 27 13.08 6.78 -1.88
CA GLY A 27 13.00 8.09 -1.24
C GLY A 27 11.84 8.96 -1.74
N GLU A 28 11.11 8.54 -2.76
CA GLU A 28 10.02 9.27 -3.39
C GLU A 28 8.65 8.87 -2.86
N LYS A 29 7.70 9.80 -2.90
CA LYS A 29 6.31 9.52 -2.53
C LYS A 29 5.73 8.47 -3.49
N VAL A 30 5.12 7.42 -2.93
CA VAL A 30 4.51 6.35 -3.72
C VAL A 30 3.05 6.70 -4.01
N THR A 31 2.70 6.82 -5.29
CA THR A 31 1.32 7.09 -5.75
C THR A 31 0.64 5.87 -6.35
N ALA A 32 1.42 4.88 -6.78
CA ALA A 32 0.91 3.63 -7.33
C ALA A 32 1.90 2.49 -7.04
N VAL A 33 1.41 1.26 -7.03
CA VAL A 33 2.23 0.04 -6.94
C VAL A 33 1.85 -0.95 -8.03
N VAL A 34 2.79 -1.82 -8.40
CA VAL A 34 2.54 -2.90 -9.35
C VAL A 34 1.52 -3.88 -8.74
N ARG A 35 0.44 -4.14 -9.49
CA ARG A 35 -0.53 -5.18 -9.20
C ARG A 35 -0.03 -6.53 -9.67
N ARG A 36 0.40 -6.61 -10.94
CA ARG A 36 0.85 -7.84 -11.61
C ARG A 36 2.15 -7.53 -12.35
N ASP A 37 3.22 -8.25 -12.01
CA ASP A 37 4.56 -7.98 -12.55
C ASP A 37 4.85 -8.67 -13.88
N GLY A 38 3.94 -9.53 -14.36
CA GLY A 38 4.12 -10.33 -15.58
C GLY A 38 5.07 -11.53 -15.42
N ALA A 39 5.69 -11.70 -14.25
CA ALA A 39 6.53 -12.85 -13.89
C ALA A 39 5.79 -13.89 -13.03
N GLY A 40 4.50 -13.64 -12.73
CA GLY A 40 3.64 -14.52 -11.97
C GLY A 40 3.39 -14.06 -10.53
N HIS A 41 3.96 -12.92 -10.10
CA HIS A 41 3.60 -12.30 -8.85
C HIS A 41 2.45 -11.32 -9.05
N GLU A 42 1.44 -11.43 -8.19
CA GLU A 42 0.31 -10.51 -8.14
C GLU A 42 0.03 -10.12 -6.69
N ALA A 43 -0.41 -8.87 -6.49
CA ALA A 43 -1.02 -8.45 -5.24
C ALA A 43 -2.21 -9.36 -4.89
N ASP A 44 -2.41 -9.69 -3.62
CA ASP A 44 -3.47 -10.58 -3.20
C ASP A 44 -4.85 -10.03 -3.67
N PRO A 45 -5.62 -10.77 -4.48
CA PRO A 45 -6.88 -10.26 -5.05
C PRO A 45 -7.94 -9.88 -4.01
N GLU A 46 -7.97 -10.55 -2.86
CA GLU A 46 -8.90 -10.21 -1.78
C GLU A 46 -8.45 -8.94 -1.06
N GLY A 47 -7.13 -8.76 -0.88
CA GLY A 47 -6.56 -7.52 -0.37
C GLY A 47 -6.87 -6.33 -1.29
N VAL A 48 -6.69 -6.50 -2.61
CA VAL A 48 -7.06 -5.47 -3.60
C VAL A 48 -8.54 -5.12 -3.50
N LYS A 49 -9.42 -6.12 -3.50
CA LYS A 49 -10.88 -5.92 -3.40
C LYS A 49 -11.28 -5.21 -2.11
N GLU A 50 -10.65 -5.54 -0.98
CA GLU A 50 -10.88 -4.85 0.29
C GLU A 50 -10.52 -3.37 0.18
N LEU A 51 -9.36 -3.04 -0.37
CA LEU A 51 -8.89 -1.67 -0.50
C LEU A 51 -9.74 -0.85 -1.47
N GLU A 52 -10.16 -1.42 -2.59
CA GLU A 52 -11.11 -0.79 -3.51
C GLU A 52 -12.48 -0.58 -2.85
N GLY A 53 -12.97 -1.57 -2.12
CA GLY A 53 -14.25 -1.48 -1.38
C GLY A 53 -14.25 -0.40 -0.30
N ARG A 54 -13.09 -0.06 0.25
CA ARG A 54 -12.90 1.05 1.20
C ARG A 54 -12.57 2.39 0.52
N GLY A 55 -12.48 2.43 -0.82
CA GLY A 55 -12.12 3.64 -1.57
C GLY A 55 -10.68 4.12 -1.35
N LEU A 56 -9.81 3.24 -0.88
CA LEU A 56 -8.40 3.57 -0.62
C LEU A 56 -7.53 3.49 -1.88
N VAL A 57 -7.94 2.66 -2.85
CA VAL A 57 -7.20 2.44 -4.09
C VAL A 57 -8.15 2.30 -5.28
N THR A 58 -7.59 2.44 -6.48
CA THR A 58 -8.22 2.02 -7.75
C THR A 58 -7.29 1.00 -8.42
N ALA A 59 -7.80 -0.20 -8.72
CA ALA A 59 -6.97 -1.24 -9.32
C ALA A 59 -7.14 -1.31 -10.85
N GLY A 60 -6.04 -1.06 -11.57
CA GLY A 60 -5.91 -1.33 -12.99
C GLY A 60 -5.57 -2.81 -13.27
N GLU A 61 -5.27 -3.12 -14.53
CA GLU A 61 -4.86 -4.47 -14.92
C GLU A 61 -3.47 -4.83 -14.38
N THR A 62 -2.55 -3.86 -14.36
CA THR A 62 -1.14 -4.05 -14.02
C THR A 62 -0.69 -3.31 -12.76
N ASP A 63 -1.50 -2.37 -12.30
CA ASP A 63 -1.15 -1.39 -11.27
C ASP A 63 -2.32 -1.13 -10.31
N ILE A 64 -1.98 -0.60 -9.14
CA ILE A 64 -2.90 -0.15 -8.10
C ILE A 64 -2.57 1.29 -7.79
N ASP A 65 -3.45 2.21 -8.15
CA ASP A 65 -3.35 3.62 -7.81
C ASP A 65 -3.78 3.85 -6.37
N LEU A 66 -2.90 4.47 -5.57
CA LEU A 66 -3.18 4.80 -4.18
C LEU A 66 -3.91 6.13 -4.09
N GLY A 67 -5.08 6.15 -3.46
CA GLY A 67 -5.76 7.39 -3.09
C GLY A 67 -4.99 8.18 -2.02
N GLU A 68 -5.35 9.44 -1.80
CA GLU A 68 -4.64 10.32 -0.86
C GLU A 68 -4.54 9.73 0.56
N THR A 69 -5.62 9.13 1.05
CA THR A 69 -5.65 8.45 2.37
C THR A 69 -4.67 7.28 2.42
N ALA A 70 -4.58 6.47 1.36
CA ALA A 70 -3.64 5.36 1.30
C ALA A 70 -2.18 5.86 1.23
N GLN A 71 -1.90 6.90 0.44
CA GLN A 71 -0.57 7.50 0.39
C GLN A 71 -0.14 8.04 1.76
N ALA A 72 -1.03 8.71 2.50
CA ALA A 72 -0.76 9.19 3.85
C ALA A 72 -0.50 8.05 4.85
N ALA A 73 -1.21 6.93 4.71
CA ALA A 73 -0.99 5.73 5.52
C ALA A 73 0.37 5.08 5.23
N VAL A 74 0.83 5.06 3.97
CA VAL A 74 2.19 4.60 3.62
C VAL A 74 3.25 5.47 4.31
N GLU A 75 3.14 6.80 4.28
CA GLU A 75 4.08 7.68 4.97
C GLU A 75 4.06 7.46 6.49
N THR A 76 2.88 7.23 7.07
CA THR A 76 2.73 6.91 8.50
C THR A 76 3.42 5.59 8.85
N MET A 77 3.28 4.57 8.01
CA MET A 77 3.94 3.27 8.17
C MET A 77 5.46 3.40 8.08
N VAL A 78 5.97 4.15 7.10
CA VAL A 78 7.41 4.41 6.94
C VAL A 78 7.99 5.18 8.13
N ALA A 79 7.26 6.18 8.64
CA ALA A 79 7.67 6.92 9.84
C ALA A 79 7.70 6.00 11.07
N ALA A 80 6.73 5.08 11.21
CA ALA A 80 6.72 4.10 12.28
C ALA A 80 7.90 3.12 12.20
N LEU A 81 8.21 2.61 11.00
CA LEU A 81 9.37 1.74 10.78
C LEU A 81 10.69 2.42 11.16
N ARG A 82 10.89 3.68 10.75
CA ARG A 82 12.10 4.45 11.12
C ARG A 82 12.22 4.63 12.63
N ARG A 83 11.13 5.03 13.27
CA ARG A 83 11.08 5.20 14.73
C ARG A 83 11.43 3.89 15.47
N GLU A 84 10.85 2.78 15.05
CA GLU A 84 11.04 1.48 15.72
C GLU A 84 12.45 0.91 15.51
N VAL A 85 13.04 1.13 14.33
CA VAL A 85 14.38 0.63 13.99
C VAL A 85 15.50 1.63 14.36
N GLY A 86 15.16 2.74 15.02
CA GLY A 86 16.14 3.69 15.58
C GLY A 86 16.80 4.62 14.56
N ARG A 87 16.04 5.09 13.58
CA ARG A 87 16.50 6.03 12.54
C ARG A 87 15.72 7.34 12.54
#